data_AF-A0A3M4WHU3-F1
#
_entry.id   AF-A0A3M4WHU3-F1
#
_cell.length_a   1.000
_cell.length_b   1.000
_cell.length_c   1.000
_cell.angle_alpha   90.00
_cell.angle_beta   90.00
_cell.angle_gamma   90.00
#
_symmetry.space_group_name_H-M   'P 1'
#
loop_
_entity.id
_entity.type
_entity.pdbx_description
1 polymer ?
#
loop_
_entity_poly.entity_id
_entity_poly.type
_entity_poly.pdbx_seq_one_letter_code
_entity_poly.pdbx_strand_id
1 'polypeptide(L)'
;AADVVMRRESDDLIIQIKDGGETLRVSSHFSTSVLYGYNIDQIQFSDGTTLSNEQIRTALLTGTEVDETVTGYESADNLFGLSGNDTLNGRAGDDILDGGDGNDTLNGGDGNDTLDGGSGNDLLSGDYGSDTYVFRKGSGQDTISNYAYNDTTANKLDVIRLEGLNAADVV
;
A
#
# COMPACT_ATOMS: atom_id res chain seq x y z
N ALA A 1 -6.05 23.78 10.75
CA ALA A 1 -5.67 22.61 9.94
C ALA A 1 -4.80 21.71 10.82
N ALA A 2 -4.56 20.45 10.49
CA ALA A 2 -3.54 19.69 11.20
C ALA A 2 -2.16 20.28 10.84
N ASP A 3 -1.42 20.79 11.83
CA ASP A 3 -0.18 21.56 11.65
C ASP A 3 1.03 20.67 11.33
N VAL A 4 0.84 19.36 11.32
CA VAL A 4 1.88 18.35 11.13
C VAL A 4 1.47 17.39 10.01
N VAL A 5 2.46 16.92 9.24
CA VAL A 5 2.33 15.76 8.36
C VAL A 5 3.23 14.62 8.84
N MET A 6 2.79 13.39 8.63
CA MET A 6 3.57 12.19 8.88
C MET A 6 3.85 11.51 7.55
N ARG A 7 5.02 10.92 7.41
CA ARG A 7 5.34 10.04 6.29
C ARG A 7 6.28 8.92 6.73
N ARG A 8 6.29 7.84 5.95
CA ARG A 8 7.24 6.74 6.10
C ARG A 8 8.42 6.97 5.17
N GLU A 9 9.63 6.80 5.67
CA GLU A 9 10.85 6.73 4.86
C GLU A 9 11.59 5.45 5.22
N SER A 10 11.49 4.41 4.37
CA SER A 10 11.96 3.06 4.72
C SER A 10 11.29 2.58 6.01
N ASP A 11 12.06 2.27 7.07
CA ASP A 11 11.50 1.90 8.38
C ASP A 11 11.41 3.07 9.37
N ASP A 12 11.71 4.29 8.94
CA ASP A 12 11.64 5.48 9.79
C ASP A 12 10.26 6.16 9.69
N LEU A 13 9.78 6.67 10.83
CA LEU A 13 8.65 7.61 10.86
C LEU A 13 9.21 9.03 10.84
N ILE A 14 8.76 9.82 9.87
CA ILE A 14 9.08 11.25 9.78
C ILE A 14 7.85 12.06 10.14
N ILE A 15 8.05 13.03 11.02
CA ILE A 15 7.03 13.97 11.46
C ILE A 15 7.53 15.37 11.07
N GLN A 16 6.76 16.11 10.28
CA GLN A 16 7.13 17.44 9.82
C GLN A 16 6.09 18.47 10.24
N ILE A 17 6.55 19.56 10.84
CA ILE A 17 5.72 20.74 11.08
C ILE A 17 5.57 21.48 9.75
N LYS A 18 4.33 21.71 9.32
CA LYS A 18 4.04 22.35 8.02
C LYS A 18 4.59 23.77 7.98
N ASP A 19 4.43 24.50 9.07
CA ASP A 19 4.97 25.84 9.25
C ASP A 19 6.42 25.73 9.72
N GLY A 20 7.37 26.21 8.90
CA GLY A 20 8.80 26.21 9.25
C GLY A 20 9.60 25.04 8.67
N GLY A 21 8.95 23.90 8.40
CA GLY A 21 9.56 22.77 7.71
C GLY A 21 10.49 21.91 8.57
N GLU A 22 10.49 22.10 9.89
CA GLU A 22 11.25 21.27 10.82
C GLU A 22 10.77 19.82 10.78
N THR A 23 11.73 18.89 10.84
CA THR A 23 11.45 17.45 10.79
C THR A 23 12.00 16.74 12.02
N LEU A 24 11.21 15.84 12.59
CA LEU A 24 11.64 14.83 13.55
C LEU A 24 11.64 13.46 12.87
N ARG A 25 12.74 12.72 13.00
CA ARG A 25 12.87 11.33 12.53
C ARG A 25 12.87 10.39 13.73
N VAL A 26 11.96 9.43 13.74
CA VAL A 26 11.96 8.30 14.66
C VAL A 26 12.53 7.11 13.92
N SER A 27 13.79 6.77 14.25
CA SER A 27 14.53 5.73 13.52
C SER A 27 13.96 4.34 13.77
N SER A 28 13.84 3.56 12.69
CA SER A 28 13.40 2.15 12.72
C SER A 28 12.01 1.93 13.33
N HIS A 29 11.16 2.95 13.38
CA HIS A 29 9.81 2.88 13.95
C HIS A 29 8.97 1.72 13.38
N PHE A 30 9.12 1.42 12.09
CA PHE A 30 8.37 0.37 11.40
C PHE A 30 9.13 -0.96 11.27
N SER A 31 10.29 -1.09 11.93
CA SER A 31 11.07 -2.33 11.89
C SER A 31 10.25 -3.52 12.39
N THR A 32 10.34 -4.64 11.68
CA THR A 32 9.69 -5.91 12.04
C THR A 32 10.51 -6.72 13.05
N SER A 33 11.63 -6.19 13.53
CA SER A 33 12.49 -6.90 14.47
C SER A 33 11.82 -7.10 15.82
N VAL A 34 11.47 -8.35 16.14
CA VAL A 34 10.94 -8.74 17.46
C VAL A 34 11.95 -8.65 18.60
N LEU A 35 13.23 -8.40 18.28
CA LEU A 35 14.32 -8.30 19.27
C LEU A 35 14.46 -6.90 19.84
N TYR A 36 13.95 -5.88 19.14
CA TYR A 36 14.16 -4.47 19.47
C TYR A 36 12.84 -3.69 19.35
N GLY A 37 12.37 -3.11 20.45
CA GLY A 37 11.21 -2.22 20.45
C GLY A 37 11.57 -0.81 19.98
N TYR A 38 11.77 -0.63 18.67
CA TYR A 38 12.08 0.68 18.08
C TYR A 38 10.87 1.61 17.94
N ASN A 39 9.67 1.04 17.91
CA ASN A 39 8.45 1.80 17.73
C ASN A 39 8.15 2.68 18.95
N ILE A 40 7.55 3.85 18.71
CA ILE A 40 6.94 4.65 19.77
C ILE A 40 5.48 4.20 19.95
N ASP A 41 4.96 4.31 21.18
CA ASP A 41 3.59 3.90 21.47
C ASP A 41 2.55 4.94 21.03
N GLN A 42 2.89 6.23 21.13
CA GLN A 42 1.99 7.32 20.77
C GLN A 42 2.71 8.64 20.48
N ILE A 43 2.03 9.51 19.75
CA ILE A 43 2.30 10.95 19.66
C ILE A 43 1.26 11.67 20.51
N GLN A 44 1.68 12.66 21.31
CA GLN A 44 0.79 13.48 22.14
C GLN A 44 0.90 14.95 21.75
N PHE A 45 -0.25 15.63 21.62
CA PHE A 45 -0.34 17.05 21.29
C PHE A 45 -0.66 17.90 22.52
N SER A 46 -0.47 19.21 22.41
CA SER A 46 -0.64 20.17 23.51
C SER A 46 -2.09 20.33 23.99
N ASP A 47 -3.06 20.01 23.14
CA ASP A 47 -4.48 19.96 23.48
C ASP A 47 -4.88 18.66 24.21
N GLY A 48 -3.93 17.74 24.41
CA GLY A 48 -4.12 16.46 25.07
C GLY A 48 -4.56 15.33 24.13
N THR A 49 -4.80 15.60 22.84
CA THR A 49 -5.07 14.54 21.86
C THR A 49 -3.85 13.65 21.68
N THR A 50 -4.10 12.37 21.39
CA THR A 50 -3.06 11.38 21.14
C THR A 50 -3.32 10.64 19.84
N LEU A 51 -2.23 10.22 19.18
CA LEU A 51 -2.25 9.23 18.10
C LEU A 51 -1.49 8.01 18.58
N SER A 52 -2.16 6.86 18.67
CA SER A 52 -1.54 5.58 19.00
C SER A 52 -0.64 5.08 17.87
N ASN A 53 0.22 4.10 18.16
CA ASN A 53 1.04 3.43 17.15
C ASN A 53 0.19 2.88 15.99
N GLU A 54 -0.95 2.28 16.31
CA GLU A 54 -1.90 1.76 15.33
C GLU A 54 -2.46 2.89 14.45
N GLN A 55 -2.89 4.01 15.04
CA GLN A 55 -3.40 5.16 14.29
C GLN A 55 -2.33 5.78 13.39
N ILE A 56 -1.06 5.81 13.82
CA ILE A 56 0.07 6.27 13.00
C ILE A 56 0.26 5.33 11.80
N ARG A 57 0.22 4.02 12.02
CA ARG A 57 0.36 3.01 10.96
C ARG A 57 -0.76 3.11 9.93
N THR A 58 -2.01 3.11 10.40
CA THR A 58 -3.18 3.20 9.52
C THR A 58 -3.19 4.50 8.70
N ALA A 59 -2.77 5.62 9.29
CA ALA A 59 -2.71 6.90 8.58
C ALA A 59 -1.66 6.94 7.44
N LEU A 60 -0.75 5.96 7.38
CA LEU A 60 0.32 5.88 6.39
C LEU A 60 0.09 4.80 5.32
N LEU A 61 -1.10 4.17 5.33
CA LEU A 61 -1.54 3.25 4.27
C LEU A 61 -2.35 3.97 3.18
N THR A 62 -2.53 5.28 3.28
CA THR A 62 -3.16 6.10 2.25
C THR A 62 -2.16 7.16 1.81
N GLY A 63 -1.85 7.18 0.52
CA GLY A 63 -1.06 8.21 -0.14
C GLY A 63 -1.81 9.53 -0.23
N THR A 64 -1.32 10.40 -1.08
CA THR A 64 -1.87 11.73 -1.37
C THR A 64 -2.08 11.89 -2.87
N GLU A 65 -2.28 13.11 -3.37
CA GLU A 65 -2.51 13.34 -4.81
C GLU A 65 -1.19 13.50 -5.61
N VAL A 66 -0.06 13.03 -5.07
CA VAL A 66 1.26 13.10 -5.72
C VAL A 66 1.95 11.75 -5.68
N ASP A 67 2.88 11.53 -6.62
CA ASP A 67 3.71 10.33 -6.70
C ASP A 67 4.39 9.97 -5.36
N GLU A 68 3.99 8.84 -4.79
CA GLU A 68 4.43 8.37 -3.48
C GLU A 68 4.77 6.88 -3.45
N THR A 69 5.38 6.45 -2.34
CA THR A 69 5.57 5.04 -2.04
C THR A 69 4.81 4.72 -0.76
N VAL A 70 3.76 3.93 -0.88
CA VAL A 70 2.98 3.41 0.22
C VAL A 70 3.46 1.99 0.51
N THR A 71 3.65 1.66 1.78
CA THR A 71 4.18 0.35 2.19
C THR A 71 3.42 -0.15 3.39
N GLY A 72 2.81 -1.32 3.22
CA GLY A 72 2.13 -2.08 4.24
C GLY A 72 3.09 -2.70 5.27
N TYR A 73 2.55 -3.67 5.97
CA TYR A 73 3.14 -4.31 7.14
C TYR A 73 3.05 -5.84 6.97
N GLU A 74 3.23 -6.58 8.06
CA GLU A 74 3.14 -8.04 8.04
C GLU A 74 1.71 -8.53 8.32
N SER A 75 0.72 -7.66 8.08
CA SER A 75 -0.70 -7.87 8.34
C SER A 75 -1.51 -7.55 7.09
N ALA A 76 -2.71 -8.12 6.98
CA ALA A 76 -3.67 -7.73 5.96
C ALA A 76 -4.01 -6.23 6.05
N ASP A 77 -3.57 -5.48 5.05
CA ASP A 77 -3.64 -4.03 4.97
C ASP A 77 -4.53 -3.56 3.80
N ASN A 78 -5.01 -2.32 3.88
CA ASN A 78 -5.67 -1.65 2.75
C ASN A 78 -4.83 -0.44 2.35
N LEU A 79 -4.20 -0.52 1.19
CA LEU A 79 -3.31 0.50 0.64
C LEU A 79 -4.03 1.27 -0.47
N PHE A 80 -3.92 2.59 -0.44
CA PHE A 80 -4.54 3.49 -1.44
C PHE A 80 -3.51 4.50 -1.94
N GLY A 81 -3.25 4.56 -3.25
CA GLY A 81 -2.37 5.55 -3.89
C GLY A 81 -3.03 6.91 -4.06
N LEU A 82 -4.28 6.91 -4.55
CA LEU A 82 -5.13 8.05 -4.87
C LEU A 82 -4.84 8.67 -6.25
N SER A 83 -3.95 9.63 -6.36
CA SER A 83 -3.58 10.23 -7.63
C SER A 83 -2.08 10.40 -7.69
N GLY A 84 -1.49 10.27 -8.87
CA GLY A 84 -0.03 10.27 -9.02
C GLY A 84 0.43 8.94 -9.58
N ASN A 85 1.72 8.81 -9.86
CA ASN A 85 2.31 7.52 -10.23
C ASN A 85 2.90 6.89 -8.97
N ASP A 86 2.12 6.05 -8.31
CA ASP A 86 2.43 5.53 -7.00
C ASP A 86 3.12 4.17 -7.05
N THR A 87 3.84 3.85 -5.98
CA THR A 87 4.31 2.49 -5.70
C THR A 87 3.69 1.97 -4.41
N LEU A 88 2.83 0.98 -4.52
CA LEU A 88 2.20 0.30 -3.38
C LEU A 88 2.88 -1.05 -3.14
N ASN A 89 3.27 -1.31 -1.89
CA ASN A 89 3.88 -2.58 -1.48
C ASN A 89 3.11 -3.16 -0.30
N GLY A 90 2.34 -4.24 -0.52
CA GLY A 90 1.54 -4.90 0.52
C GLY A 90 2.42 -5.54 1.60
N ARG A 91 3.45 -6.28 1.15
CA ARG A 91 4.39 -7.09 1.94
C ARG A 91 3.81 -8.44 2.30
N ALA A 92 3.31 -8.64 3.51
CA ALA A 92 2.84 -9.94 3.95
C ALA A 92 1.46 -9.81 4.58
N GLY A 93 0.59 -10.78 4.35
CA GLY A 93 -0.83 -10.66 4.68
C GLY A 93 -1.67 -10.66 3.42
N ASP A 94 -2.97 -10.89 3.57
CA ASP A 94 -3.91 -10.80 2.45
C ASP A 94 -4.29 -9.32 2.26
N ASP A 95 -3.64 -8.63 1.33
CA ASP A 95 -3.72 -7.18 1.18
C ASP A 95 -4.73 -6.72 0.11
N ILE A 96 -5.22 -5.50 0.26
CA ILE A 96 -5.98 -4.79 -0.78
C ILE A 96 -5.16 -3.57 -1.21
N LEU A 97 -4.79 -3.52 -2.49
CA LEU A 97 -4.03 -2.43 -3.10
C LEU A 97 -4.90 -1.75 -4.16
N ASP A 98 -5.14 -0.45 -4.00
CA ASP A 98 -5.85 0.41 -4.95
C ASP A 98 -4.91 1.54 -5.41
N GLY A 99 -4.46 1.51 -6.66
CA GLY A 99 -3.56 2.52 -7.23
C GLY A 99 -4.24 3.88 -7.32
N GLY A 100 -5.46 3.92 -7.84
CA GLY A 100 -6.20 5.16 -8.05
C GLY A 100 -6.02 5.71 -9.46
N ASP A 101 -5.63 6.97 -9.60
CA ASP A 101 -5.42 7.62 -10.90
C ASP A 101 -3.92 7.85 -11.17
N GLY A 102 -3.39 7.33 -12.27
CA GLY A 102 -1.99 7.50 -12.68
C GLY A 102 -1.39 6.19 -13.15
N ASN A 103 -0.09 6.16 -13.47
CA ASN A 103 0.54 4.89 -13.87
C ASN A 103 1.23 4.28 -12.65
N ASP A 104 0.55 3.35 -12.01
CA ASP A 104 0.95 2.85 -10.71
C ASP A 104 1.74 1.54 -10.80
N THR A 105 2.51 1.25 -9.75
CA THR A 105 3.17 -0.04 -9.54
C THR A 105 2.67 -0.66 -8.23
N LEU A 106 1.95 -1.77 -8.33
CA LEU A 106 1.39 -2.49 -7.19
C LEU A 106 2.11 -3.83 -7.02
N ASN A 107 2.69 -4.04 -5.83
CA ASN A 107 3.31 -5.29 -5.42
C ASN A 107 2.55 -5.85 -4.21
N GLY A 108 1.84 -6.96 -4.39
CA GLY A 108 1.08 -7.66 -3.33
C GLY A 108 2.02 -8.23 -2.28
N GLY A 109 2.76 -9.27 -2.63
CA GLY A 109 3.81 -9.84 -1.79
C GLY A 109 3.48 -11.26 -1.36
N ASP A 110 3.52 -11.53 -0.06
CA ASP A 110 3.15 -12.82 0.53
C ASP A 110 1.69 -12.78 0.98
N GLY A 111 0.77 -13.42 0.26
CA GLY A 111 -0.62 -13.45 0.68
C GLY A 111 -1.59 -13.69 -0.46
N ASN A 112 -2.89 -13.64 -0.18
CA ASN A 112 -3.90 -13.64 -1.23
C ASN A 112 -4.34 -12.21 -1.46
N ASP A 113 -3.71 -11.53 -2.40
CA ASP A 113 -3.86 -10.09 -2.54
C ASP A 113 -4.96 -9.72 -3.55
N THR A 114 -5.56 -8.55 -3.38
CA THR A 114 -6.43 -7.92 -4.38
C THR A 114 -5.78 -6.63 -4.89
N LEU A 115 -5.48 -6.59 -6.18
CA LEU A 115 -4.81 -5.46 -6.83
C LEU A 115 -5.78 -4.81 -7.83
N ASP A 116 -6.20 -3.57 -7.59
CA ASP A 116 -6.86 -2.69 -8.57
C ASP A 116 -5.87 -1.59 -8.95
N GLY A 117 -5.39 -1.60 -10.20
CA GLY A 117 -4.53 -0.53 -10.70
C GLY A 117 -5.25 0.82 -10.78
N GLY A 118 -6.59 0.81 -10.86
CA GLY A 118 -7.37 2.02 -11.00
C GLY A 118 -7.42 2.48 -12.45
N SER A 119 -7.05 3.73 -12.74
CA SER A 119 -7.03 4.31 -14.09
C SER A 119 -5.62 4.74 -14.48
N GLY A 120 -5.14 4.30 -15.64
CA GLY A 120 -3.78 4.59 -16.07
C GLY A 120 -3.19 3.50 -16.95
N ASN A 121 -1.90 3.24 -16.83
CA ASN A 121 -1.29 2.06 -17.41
C ASN A 121 -0.41 1.45 -16.33
N ASP A 122 -0.96 0.47 -15.63
CA ASP A 122 -0.41 0.04 -14.36
C ASP A 122 0.47 -1.21 -14.51
N LEU A 123 1.36 -1.40 -13.55
CA LEU A 123 2.14 -2.63 -13.39
C LEU A 123 1.73 -3.33 -12.09
N LEU A 124 1.17 -4.53 -12.22
CA LEU A 124 0.63 -5.29 -11.09
C LEU A 124 1.42 -6.60 -10.91
N SER A 125 1.93 -6.86 -9.71
CA SER A 125 2.59 -8.12 -9.30
C SER A 125 1.94 -8.62 -8.03
N GLY A 126 1.24 -9.76 -8.08
CA GLY A 126 0.68 -10.39 -6.88
C GLY A 126 1.72 -11.17 -6.07
N ASP A 127 2.78 -11.65 -6.73
CA ASP A 127 3.82 -12.49 -6.13
C ASP A 127 3.28 -13.84 -5.56
N TYR A 128 3.45 -14.09 -4.26
CA TYR A 128 3.17 -15.39 -3.63
C TYR A 128 1.74 -15.45 -3.11
N GLY A 129 1.07 -16.60 -3.31
CA GLY A 129 -0.30 -16.81 -2.83
C GLY A 129 -1.34 -16.62 -3.94
N SER A 130 -2.63 -16.62 -3.64
CA SER A 130 -3.69 -16.62 -4.68
C SER A 130 -4.24 -15.22 -4.90
N ASP A 131 -3.83 -14.58 -5.99
CA ASP A 131 -4.08 -13.16 -6.18
C ASP A 131 -5.28 -12.86 -7.07
N THR A 132 -5.90 -11.71 -6.86
CA THR A 132 -6.99 -11.18 -7.70
C THR A 132 -6.61 -9.83 -8.30
N TYR A 133 -6.53 -9.77 -9.62
CA TYR A 133 -6.29 -8.55 -10.38
C TYR A 133 -7.62 -8.00 -10.91
N VAL A 134 -7.99 -6.78 -10.51
CA VAL A 134 -9.23 -6.13 -10.92
C VAL A 134 -8.99 -5.31 -12.18
N PHE A 135 -9.85 -5.46 -13.18
CA PHE A 135 -9.78 -4.65 -14.40
C PHE A 135 -11.19 -4.26 -14.85
N ARG A 136 -11.36 -3.02 -15.30
CA ARG A 136 -12.66 -2.48 -15.68
C ARG A 136 -12.54 -1.45 -16.80
N LYS A 137 -13.69 -1.05 -17.34
CA LYS A 137 -13.73 0.04 -18.32
C LYS A 137 -13.17 1.31 -17.69
N GLY A 138 -12.13 1.86 -18.31
CA GLY A 138 -11.43 3.06 -17.83
C GLY A 138 -10.10 2.76 -17.13
N SER A 139 -9.76 1.49 -16.91
CA SER A 139 -8.47 1.14 -16.30
C SER A 139 -7.27 1.47 -17.16
N GLY A 140 -7.43 1.43 -18.49
CA GLY A 140 -6.38 1.79 -19.44
C GLY A 140 -5.64 0.54 -19.93
N GLN A 141 -4.31 0.53 -19.93
CA GLN A 141 -3.51 -0.58 -20.50
C GLN A 141 -2.52 -1.15 -19.48
N ASP A 142 -2.99 -2.09 -18.69
CA ASP A 142 -2.22 -2.61 -17.57
C ASP A 142 -1.39 -3.82 -17.96
N THR A 143 -0.34 -4.08 -17.18
CA THR A 143 0.54 -5.23 -17.30
C THR A 143 0.56 -5.99 -15.98
N ILE A 144 0.29 -7.29 -16.04
CA ILE A 144 0.39 -8.18 -14.88
C ILE A 144 1.66 -9.04 -14.98
N SER A 145 2.46 -9.04 -13.92
CA SER A 145 3.62 -9.91 -13.72
C SER A 145 3.28 -11.01 -12.70
N ASN A 146 2.76 -12.14 -13.17
CA ASN A 146 2.31 -13.24 -12.30
C ASN A 146 3.42 -14.26 -11.94
N TYR A 147 4.67 -13.81 -11.85
CA TYR A 147 5.80 -14.70 -11.60
C TYR A 147 6.13 -14.76 -10.11
N ALA A 148 6.12 -15.96 -9.53
CA ALA A 148 6.62 -16.21 -8.19
C ALA A 148 7.61 -17.39 -8.19
N TYR A 149 8.78 -17.19 -7.58
CA TYR A 149 9.81 -18.22 -7.53
C TYR A 149 9.54 -19.21 -6.39
N ASN A 150 9.34 -20.49 -6.73
CA ASN A 150 9.08 -21.57 -5.77
C ASN A 150 7.88 -21.31 -4.85
N ASP A 151 6.82 -20.69 -5.36
CA ASP A 151 5.57 -20.61 -4.62
C ASP A 151 4.99 -22.03 -4.40
N THR A 152 4.90 -22.42 -3.14
CA THR A 152 4.38 -23.74 -2.72
C THR A 152 2.93 -23.70 -2.25
N THR A 153 2.22 -22.58 -2.47
CA THR A 153 0.83 -22.40 -2.07
C THR A 153 -0.05 -23.51 -2.65
N ALA A 154 -0.72 -24.25 -1.75
CA ALA A 154 -1.58 -25.35 -2.15
C ALA A 154 -2.82 -24.82 -2.88
N ASN A 155 -3.12 -25.37 -4.06
CA ASN A 155 -4.24 -24.94 -4.91
C ASN A 155 -4.19 -23.44 -5.28
N LYS A 156 -2.99 -22.89 -5.48
CA LYS A 156 -2.79 -21.52 -5.96
C LYS A 156 -3.74 -21.22 -7.13
N LEU A 157 -4.51 -20.14 -7.02
CA LEU A 157 -5.42 -19.68 -8.06
C LEU A 157 -5.34 -18.17 -8.20
N ASP A 158 -4.64 -17.73 -9.24
CA ASP A 158 -4.62 -16.33 -9.64
C ASP A 158 -5.86 -16.03 -10.52
N VAL A 159 -6.52 -14.90 -10.26
CA VAL A 159 -7.80 -14.53 -10.87
C VAL A 159 -7.69 -13.14 -11.49
N ILE A 160 -8.15 -13.01 -12.74
CA ILE A 160 -8.46 -11.69 -13.31
C ILE A 160 -9.96 -11.46 -13.15
N ARG A 161 -10.33 -10.44 -12.36
CA ARG A 161 -11.72 -10.03 -12.15
C ARG A 161 -12.06 -8.87 -13.08
N LEU A 162 -12.75 -9.20 -14.17
CA LEU A 162 -13.30 -8.19 -15.08
C LEU A 162 -14.60 -7.63 -14.51
N GLU A 163 -14.57 -6.40 -14.00
CA GLU A 163 -15.75 -5.75 -13.42
C GLU A 163 -16.57 -5.00 -14.47
N GLY A 164 -17.88 -5.24 -14.49
CA GLY A 164 -18.79 -4.65 -15.47
C GLY A 164 -18.68 -5.23 -16.89
N LEU A 165 -17.91 -6.32 -17.07
CA LEU A 165 -17.76 -7.05 -18.33
C LEU A 165 -18.23 -8.50 -18.13
N ASN A 166 -18.57 -9.17 -19.23
CA ASN A 166 -19.00 -10.56 -19.22
C ASN A 166 -18.37 -11.36 -20.37
N ALA A 167 -18.56 -12.67 -20.37
CA ALA A 167 -17.95 -13.56 -21.36
C ALA A 167 -18.37 -13.26 -22.81
N ALA A 168 -19.52 -12.64 -23.05
CA ALA A 168 -19.94 -12.25 -24.40
C ALA A 168 -19.24 -10.98 -24.92
N ASP A 169 -18.55 -10.23 -24.05
CA ASP A 169 -17.73 -9.08 -24.45
C ASP A 169 -16.35 -9.51 -24.97
N VAL A 170 -15.99 -10.80 -24.80
CA VAL A 170 -14.78 -11.41 -25.33
C VAL A 170 -15.10 -12.01 -26.71
N VAL A 171 -14.39 -11.54 -27.75
CA VAL A 171 -14.60 -11.94 -29.15
C VAL A 171 -13.64 -13.03 -29.62
#